data_AF-A0A955B7X5-F1
#
_entry.id   AF-A0A955B7X5-F1
#
_cell.length_a   1.000
_cell.length_b   1.000
_cell.length_c   1.000
_cell.angle_alpha   90.00
_cell.angle_beta   90.00
_cell.angle_gamma   90.00
#
_symmetry.space_group_name_H-M   'P 1'
#
loop_
_entity.id
_entity.type
_entity.pdbx_description
1 polymer ?
#
loop_
_entity_poly.entity_id
_entity_poly.type
_entity_poly.pdbx_seq_one_letter_code
_entity_poly.pdbx_strand_id
1 'polypeptide(L)'
;MTNTSEPIIDLKPKLDAIRRRYSERYHLSTEALVDAAALWGITPELHGVNSAGVFVLPQVDLQFAQSYYTAQLRLVQTPNGFWALSTRHSTPISGRSYAASVWNRFAYRNERDAHRAALQELTHAFKSHLQHDRPNSGQDLTALLADLEAARTPQLALF
;
A
#
# COMPACT_ATOMS: atom_id res chain seq x y z
N MET A 1 7.72 9.87 -29.57
CA MET A 1 8.03 10.48 -28.26
C MET A 1 7.06 9.91 -27.23
N THR A 2 7.41 8.76 -26.63
CA THR A 2 6.59 8.16 -25.57
C THR A 2 6.82 8.97 -24.30
N ASN A 3 5.82 9.74 -23.91
CA ASN A 3 5.79 10.49 -22.67
C ASN A 3 5.81 9.44 -21.53
N THR A 4 6.97 9.23 -20.91
CA THR A 4 7.13 8.33 -19.77
C THR A 4 6.44 8.99 -18.58
N SER A 5 5.11 8.90 -18.52
CA SER A 5 4.36 9.39 -17.36
C SER A 5 4.86 8.62 -16.15
N GLU A 6 5.29 9.33 -15.10
CA GLU A 6 5.67 8.67 -13.85
C GLU A 6 4.55 7.71 -13.41
N PRO A 7 4.90 6.44 -13.11
CA PRO A 7 3.90 5.42 -12.74
C PRO A 7 3.22 5.73 -11.40
N ILE A 8 3.76 6.69 -10.66
CA ILE A 8 3.34 7.14 -9.34
C ILE A 8 2.73 8.53 -9.47
N ILE A 9 1.60 8.72 -8.79
CA ILE A 9 0.92 9.99 -8.64
C ILE A 9 1.20 10.48 -7.22
N ASP A 10 1.91 11.60 -7.10
CA ASP A 10 2.16 12.23 -5.80
C ASP A 10 0.93 13.04 -5.35
N LEU A 11 0.24 12.53 -4.33
CA LEU A 11 -0.90 13.19 -3.69
C LEU A 11 -0.47 14.02 -2.48
N LYS A 12 0.79 13.92 -2.04
CA LYS A 12 1.30 14.63 -0.85
C LYS A 12 1.05 16.14 -0.90
N PRO A 13 1.29 16.88 -2.01
CA PRO A 13 1.05 18.32 -2.02
C PRO A 13 -0.42 18.69 -1.78
N LYS A 14 -1.35 17.91 -2.34
CA LYS A 14 -2.80 18.13 -2.19
C LYS A 14 -3.27 17.76 -0.79
N LEU A 15 -2.80 16.63 -0.25
CA LEU A 15 -3.10 16.23 1.12
C LEU A 15 -2.55 17.22 2.15
N ASP A 16 -1.33 17.74 1.94
CA ASP A 16 -0.76 18.75 2.82
C ASP A 16 -1.52 20.08 2.74
N ALA A 17 -2.08 20.44 1.58
CA ALA A 17 -2.96 21.60 1.46
C ALA A 17 -4.26 21.41 2.24
N ILE A 18 -4.89 20.24 2.16
CA ILE A 18 -6.08 19.88 2.95
C ILE A 18 -5.76 19.97 4.46
N ARG A 19 -4.66 19.37 4.89
CA ARG A 19 -4.22 19.43 6.30
C ARG A 19 -4.04 20.85 6.80
N ARG A 20 -3.44 21.73 5.99
CA ARG A 20 -3.27 23.15 6.34
C ARG A 20 -4.61 23.89 6.41
N ARG A 21 -5.54 23.58 5.51
CA ARG A 21 -6.89 24.19 5.49
C ARG A 21 -7.70 23.86 6.73
N TYR A 22 -7.61 22.63 7.24
CA TYR A 22 -8.42 22.13 8.37
C TYR A 22 -7.65 22.04 9.70
N SER A 23 -6.43 22.59 9.76
CA SER A 23 -5.57 22.58 10.95
C SER A 23 -5.17 21.17 11.43
N GLU A 24 -4.51 21.08 12.59
CA GLU A 24 -3.97 19.82 13.17
C GLU A 24 -5.05 18.76 13.43
N ARG A 25 -6.31 19.18 13.57
CA ARG A 25 -7.48 18.31 13.78
C ARG A 25 -8.18 17.90 12.49
N TYR A 26 -7.54 18.04 11.32
CA TYR A 26 -8.11 17.67 10.02
C TYR A 26 -8.69 16.25 10.00
N HIS A 27 -8.09 15.29 10.71
CA HIS A 27 -8.54 13.90 10.75
C HIS A 27 -9.88 13.68 11.48
N LEU A 28 -10.38 14.71 12.20
CA LEU A 28 -11.69 14.71 12.85
C LEU A 28 -12.74 15.48 12.03
N SER A 29 -12.34 16.18 10.96
CA SER A 29 -13.25 16.94 10.10
C SER A 29 -13.79 16.06 8.99
N THR A 30 -15.12 15.94 8.95
CA THR A 30 -15.84 15.26 7.87
C THR A 30 -15.56 15.93 6.52
N GLU A 31 -15.44 17.26 6.50
CA GLU A 31 -15.14 18.04 5.29
C GLU A 31 -13.73 17.75 4.78
N ALA A 32 -12.74 17.65 5.67
CA ALA A 32 -11.39 17.24 5.30
C ALA A 32 -11.36 15.82 4.73
N LEU A 33 -12.18 14.92 5.27
CA LEU A 33 -12.33 13.57 4.76
C LEU A 33 -12.96 13.56 3.35
N VAL A 34 -13.98 14.37 3.10
CA VAL A 34 -14.61 14.54 1.77
C VAL A 34 -13.60 15.11 0.76
N ASP A 35 -12.87 16.17 1.13
CA ASP A 35 -11.83 16.75 0.27
C ASP A 35 -10.74 15.73 -0.06
N ALA A 36 -10.32 14.91 0.91
CA ALA A 36 -9.33 13.86 0.69
C ALA A 36 -9.89 12.72 -0.18
N ALA A 37 -11.13 12.29 0.04
CA ALA A 37 -11.80 11.25 -0.75
C ALA A 37 -11.99 11.68 -2.22
N ALA A 38 -12.26 12.96 -2.47
CA ALA A 38 -12.38 13.51 -3.81
C ALA A 38 -11.09 13.35 -4.65
N LEU A 39 -9.90 13.35 -4.02
CA LEU A 39 -8.64 13.06 -4.72
C LEU A 39 -8.59 11.65 -5.33
N TRP A 40 -9.39 10.74 -4.80
CA TRP A 40 -9.52 9.35 -5.23
C TRP A 40 -10.77 9.12 -6.10
N GLY A 41 -11.48 10.18 -6.48
CA GLY A 41 -12.73 10.08 -7.25
C GLY A 41 -13.91 9.55 -6.44
N ILE A 42 -13.83 9.60 -5.10
CA ILE A 42 -14.91 9.16 -4.22
C ILE A 42 -15.71 10.38 -3.82
N THR A 43 -17.00 10.35 -4.11
CA THR A 43 -17.96 11.41 -3.75
C THR A 43 -18.79 10.99 -2.53
N PRO A 44 -19.48 11.91 -1.85
CA PRO A 44 -20.33 11.56 -0.70
C PRO A 44 -21.41 10.51 -1.00
N GLU A 45 -21.85 10.41 -2.26
CA GLU A 45 -22.84 9.42 -2.72
C GLU A 45 -22.20 8.03 -2.95
N LEU A 46 -20.87 7.97 -3.12
CA LEU A 46 -20.13 6.74 -3.29
C LEU A 46 -19.66 6.24 -1.91
N HIS A 47 -20.28 5.17 -1.42
CA HIS A 47 -19.88 4.45 -0.20
C HIS A 47 -18.54 3.70 -0.38
N GLY A 48 -17.44 4.44 -0.58
CA GLY A 48 -16.10 3.90 -0.81
C GLY A 48 -15.14 4.04 0.35
N VAL A 49 -15.49 4.82 1.38
CA VAL A 49 -14.62 5.19 2.50
C VAL A 49 -15.38 5.18 3.82
N ASN A 50 -14.78 4.67 4.90
CA ASN A 50 -15.37 4.72 6.24
C ASN A 50 -15.07 6.05 6.97
N SER A 51 -15.60 6.23 8.19
CA SER A 51 -15.40 7.47 8.96
C SER A 51 -13.95 7.77 9.35
N ALA A 52 -13.04 6.81 9.26
CA ALA A 52 -11.61 6.99 9.50
C ALA A 52 -10.81 7.28 8.22
N GLY A 53 -11.45 7.31 7.04
CA GLY A 53 -10.77 7.49 5.78
C GLY A 53 -10.25 6.22 5.13
N VAL A 54 -10.55 5.04 5.67
CA VAL A 54 -10.12 3.75 5.13
C VAL A 54 -11.03 3.33 3.99
N PHE A 55 -10.45 2.84 2.89
CA PHE A 55 -11.24 2.35 1.77
C PHE A 55 -12.03 1.08 2.13
N VAL A 56 -13.31 1.05 1.77
CA VAL A 56 -14.20 -0.12 1.87
C VAL A 56 -14.57 -0.70 0.50
N LEU A 57 -13.86 -0.28 -0.54
CA LEU A 57 -13.95 -0.80 -1.90
C LEU A 57 -13.37 -2.23 -1.99
N PRO A 58 -13.73 -3.02 -3.03
CA PRO A 58 -13.11 -4.32 -3.29
C PRO A 58 -11.58 -4.25 -3.31
N GLN A 59 -10.94 -5.30 -2.77
CA GLN A 59 -9.51 -5.31 -2.51
C GLN A 59 -8.91 -6.59 -3.08
N VAL A 60 -7.72 -6.47 -3.67
CA VAL A 60 -6.87 -7.60 -4.03
C VAL A 60 -5.90 -7.81 -2.88
N ASP A 61 -5.99 -8.97 -2.23
CA ASP A 61 -5.12 -9.36 -1.12
C ASP A 61 -4.19 -10.48 -1.58
N LEU A 62 -2.88 -10.29 -1.37
CA LEU A 62 -1.89 -11.37 -1.47
C LEU A 62 -1.18 -11.52 -0.13
N GLN A 63 -1.00 -12.77 0.29
CA GLN A 63 -0.37 -13.13 1.55
C GLN A 63 0.74 -14.15 1.31
N PHE A 64 1.85 -13.93 2.01
CA PHE A 64 3.03 -14.79 2.05
C PHE A 64 3.33 -15.09 3.52
N ALA A 65 3.69 -16.33 3.83
CA ALA A 65 4.00 -16.72 5.19
C ALA A 65 5.07 -17.81 5.21
N GLN A 66 6.05 -17.63 6.09
CA GLN A 66 7.08 -18.63 6.40
C GLN A 66 7.30 -18.63 7.91
N SER A 67 6.92 -19.71 8.59
CA SER A 67 6.94 -19.84 10.05
C SER A 67 6.31 -18.63 10.77
N TYR A 68 7.12 -17.80 11.42
CA TYR A 68 6.70 -16.62 12.18
C TYR A 68 6.74 -15.31 11.38
N TYR A 69 7.18 -15.38 10.12
CA TYR A 69 7.21 -14.24 9.22
C TYR A 69 5.97 -14.25 8.35
N THR A 70 5.25 -13.14 8.32
CA THR A 70 4.06 -12.96 7.47
C THR A 70 4.17 -11.65 6.72
N ALA A 71 3.84 -11.68 5.44
CA ALA A 71 3.77 -10.51 4.58
C ALA A 71 2.39 -10.51 3.91
N GLN A 72 1.74 -9.37 3.90
CA GLN A 72 0.49 -9.16 3.20
C GLN A 72 0.58 -7.85 2.45
N LEU A 73 0.14 -7.86 1.20
CA LEU A 73 -0.14 -6.65 0.46
C LEU A 73 -1.61 -6.62 0.06
N ARG A 74 -2.13 -5.41 0.02
CA ARG A 74 -3.51 -5.11 -0.28
C ARG A 74 -3.55 -3.98 -1.29
N LEU A 75 -4.21 -4.21 -2.41
CA LEU A 75 -4.39 -3.22 -3.47
C LEU A 75 -5.87 -2.87 -3.58
N VAL A 76 -6.16 -1.58 -3.71
CA VAL A 76 -7.52 -1.06 -3.85
C VAL A 76 -7.57 -0.17 -5.06
N GLN A 77 -8.44 -0.51 -6.02
CA GLN A 77 -8.74 0.37 -7.15
C GLN A 77 -9.82 1.37 -6.76
N THR A 78 -9.60 2.66 -7.02
CA THR A 78 -10.55 3.73 -6.73
C THR A 78 -11.33 4.15 -7.99
N PRO A 79 -12.47 4.85 -7.87
CA PRO A 79 -13.35 5.15 -9.01
C PRO A 79 -12.68 5.93 -10.15
N ASN A 80 -11.69 6.77 -9.85
CA ASN A 80 -10.91 7.48 -10.87
C ASN A 80 -9.80 6.63 -11.52
N GLY A 81 -9.77 5.32 -11.25
CA GLY A 81 -8.82 4.36 -11.82
C GLY A 81 -7.46 4.31 -11.12
N PHE A 82 -7.26 5.05 -10.03
CA PHE A 82 -6.03 4.97 -9.24
C PHE A 82 -5.99 3.73 -8.39
N TRP A 83 -4.78 3.30 -8.05
CA TRP A 83 -4.52 2.18 -7.17
C TRP A 83 -3.85 2.67 -5.89
N ALA A 84 -4.47 2.38 -4.75
CA ALA A 84 -3.89 2.55 -3.43
C ALA A 84 -3.28 1.23 -2.98
N LEU A 85 -2.12 1.30 -2.33
CA LEU A 85 -1.49 0.12 -1.71
C LEU A 85 -1.52 0.19 -0.19
N SER A 86 -1.54 -0.98 0.42
CA SER A 86 -1.37 -1.19 1.85
C SER A 86 -0.48 -2.41 2.03
N THR A 87 0.46 -2.33 2.97
CA THR A 87 1.28 -3.46 3.35
C THR A 87 1.11 -3.75 4.84
N ARG A 88 1.20 -5.03 5.16
CA ARG A 88 1.28 -5.54 6.51
C ARG A 88 2.39 -6.57 6.56
N HIS A 89 3.24 -6.50 7.57
CA HIS A 89 4.19 -7.55 7.85
C HIS A 89 4.29 -7.82 9.34
N SER A 90 4.59 -9.07 9.68
CA SER A 90 4.95 -9.48 11.04
C SER A 90 6.21 -10.32 10.98
N THR A 91 7.01 -10.19 12.02
CA THR A 91 8.19 -10.98 12.37
C THR A 91 7.92 -11.62 13.74
N PRO A 92 8.80 -12.50 14.25
CA PRO A 92 8.63 -13.09 15.58
C PRO A 92 8.53 -12.07 16.74
N ILE A 93 9.11 -10.88 16.57
CA ILE A 93 9.27 -9.90 17.66
C ILE A 93 8.57 -8.56 17.41
N SER A 94 8.08 -8.32 16.19
CA SER A 94 7.51 -7.03 15.79
C SER A 94 6.65 -7.15 14.55
N GLY A 95 5.82 -6.14 14.29
CA GLY A 95 5.08 -6.06 13.04
C GLY A 95 4.64 -4.62 12.75
N ARG A 96 4.23 -4.40 11.50
CA ARG A 96 3.71 -3.11 11.03
C ARG A 96 2.58 -3.36 10.05
N SER A 97 1.56 -2.51 10.14
CA SER A 97 0.42 -2.53 9.25
C SER A 97 -0.07 -1.11 9.07
N TYR A 98 -0.58 -0.80 7.88
CA TYR A 98 -1.38 0.39 7.65
C TYR A 98 -2.49 0.04 6.68
N ALA A 99 -3.69 0.59 6.88
CA ALA A 99 -4.82 0.35 5.99
C ALA A 99 -4.72 1.26 4.76
N ALA A 100 -5.16 0.78 3.60
CA ALA A 100 -5.29 1.62 2.41
C ALA A 100 -6.37 2.67 2.68
N SER A 101 -6.03 3.94 2.53
CA SER A 101 -6.89 5.05 2.95
C SER A 101 -6.76 6.24 2.01
N VAL A 102 -7.70 7.19 2.12
CA VAL A 102 -7.64 8.46 1.40
C VAL A 102 -6.39 9.28 1.74
N TRP A 103 -5.72 8.95 2.85
CA TRP A 103 -4.50 9.61 3.33
C TRP A 103 -3.22 9.02 2.76
N ASN A 104 -3.31 7.99 1.89
CA ASN A 104 -2.17 7.48 1.15
C ASN A 104 -1.54 8.59 0.32
N ARG A 105 -0.23 8.81 0.49
CA ARG A 105 0.50 9.91 -0.17
C ARG A 105 0.79 9.64 -1.64
N PHE A 106 0.79 8.38 -2.03
CA PHE A 106 1.10 7.94 -3.37
C PHE A 106 -0.04 7.08 -3.90
N ALA A 107 -0.40 7.31 -5.15
CA ALA A 107 -1.31 6.50 -5.93
C ALA A 107 -0.58 5.96 -7.16
N TYR A 108 -1.09 4.88 -7.73
CA TYR A 108 -0.50 4.24 -8.91
C TYR A 108 -1.52 4.21 -10.05
N ARG A 109 -1.03 4.36 -11.28
CA ARG A 109 -1.90 4.42 -12.48
C ARG A 109 -2.45 3.06 -12.90
N ASN A 110 -1.82 1.98 -12.46
CA ASN A 110 -2.22 0.62 -12.79
C ASN A 110 -1.84 -0.34 -11.65
N GLU A 111 -2.50 -1.50 -11.64
CA GLU A 111 -2.31 -2.55 -10.65
C GLU A 111 -0.88 -3.05 -10.60
N ARG A 112 -0.25 -3.26 -11.76
CA ARG A 112 1.10 -3.83 -11.88
C ARG A 112 2.15 -2.97 -11.17
N ASP A 113 2.08 -1.65 -11.32
CA ASP A 113 3.00 -0.71 -10.67
C ASP A 113 2.76 -0.65 -9.16
N ALA A 114 1.49 -0.67 -8.73
CA ALA A 114 1.11 -0.73 -7.31
C ALA A 114 1.62 -2.02 -6.65
N HIS A 115 1.43 -3.15 -7.33
CA HIS A 115 1.89 -4.46 -6.90
C HIS A 115 3.41 -4.52 -6.77
N ARG A 116 4.14 -4.03 -7.79
CA ARG A 116 5.61 -3.96 -7.75
C ARG A 116 6.11 -3.10 -6.60
N ALA A 117 5.47 -1.96 -6.34
CA ALA A 117 5.83 -1.08 -5.23
C ALA A 117 5.57 -1.72 -3.86
N ALA A 118 4.43 -2.39 -3.70
CA ALA A 118 4.09 -3.08 -2.47
C ALA A 118 5.09 -4.22 -2.14
N LEU A 119 5.45 -5.03 -3.14
CA LEU A 119 6.47 -6.08 -2.98
C LEU A 119 7.84 -5.51 -2.66
N GLN A 120 8.22 -4.39 -3.28
CA GLN A 120 9.49 -3.72 -2.99
C GLN A 120 9.51 -3.18 -1.54
N GLU A 121 8.41 -2.61 -1.05
CA GLU A 121 8.31 -2.13 0.33
C GLU A 121 8.43 -3.28 1.34
N LEU A 122 7.71 -4.38 1.13
CA LEU A 122 7.80 -5.57 1.97
C LEU A 122 9.22 -6.17 1.95
N THR A 123 9.82 -6.30 0.78
CA THR A 123 11.20 -6.79 0.62
C THR A 123 12.19 -5.92 1.38
N HIS A 124 12.04 -4.59 1.31
CA HIS A 124 12.88 -3.66 2.04
C HIS A 124 12.70 -3.79 3.56
N ALA A 125 11.45 -3.92 4.03
CA ALA A 125 11.16 -4.13 5.45
C ALA A 125 11.85 -5.40 5.98
N PHE A 126 11.69 -6.54 5.29
CA PHE A 126 12.33 -7.80 5.70
C PHE A 126 13.86 -7.80 5.59
N LYS A 127 14.43 -7.14 4.56
CA LYS A 127 15.89 -6.97 4.47
C LYS A 127 16.47 -6.14 5.61
N SER A 128 15.73 -5.18 6.15
CA SER A 128 16.19 -4.42 7.32
C SER A 128 16.21 -5.27 8.61
N HIS A 129 15.32 -6.26 8.72
CA HIS A 129 15.34 -7.23 9.81
C HIS A 129 16.53 -8.21 9.73
N LEU A 130 16.97 -8.61 8.54
CA LEU A 130 18.18 -9.46 8.38
C LEU A 130 19.44 -8.86 9.04
N GLN A 131 19.53 -7.54 9.11
CA GLN A 131 20.67 -6.85 9.74
C GLN A 131 20.69 -6.99 11.27
N HIS A 132 19.57 -7.41 11.87
CA HIS A 132 19.35 -7.44 13.32
C HIS A 132 19.06 -8.86 13.86
N ASP A 133 18.90 -9.86 12.99
CA ASP A 133 18.41 -11.19 13.38
C ASP A 133 19.54 -12.19 13.69
N ARG A 134 19.24 -13.15 14.57
CA ARG A 134 20.17 -14.22 15.01
C ARG A 134 20.35 -15.30 13.93
N PRO A 135 21.46 -16.07 13.94
CA PRO A 135 21.85 -16.98 12.84
C PRO A 135 20.84 -18.07 12.46
N ASN A 136 19.89 -18.44 13.33
CA ASN A 136 18.91 -19.50 13.05
C ASN A 136 17.56 -19.00 12.46
N SER A 137 17.26 -17.70 12.55
CA SER A 137 16.06 -17.10 11.95
C SER A 137 16.24 -16.79 10.45
N GLY A 138 17.47 -16.89 9.94
CA GLY A 138 17.83 -16.46 8.59
C GLY A 138 17.24 -17.32 7.47
N GLN A 139 16.97 -18.61 7.70
CA GLN A 139 16.47 -19.51 6.64
C GLN A 139 15.02 -19.19 6.27
N ASP A 140 14.11 -19.08 7.25
CA ASP A 140 12.70 -18.75 7.00
C ASP A 140 12.54 -17.36 6.39
N LEU A 141 13.33 -16.39 6.87
CA LEU A 141 13.34 -15.04 6.30
C LEU A 141 13.89 -15.01 4.86
N THR A 142 14.91 -15.83 4.58
CA THR A 142 15.43 -15.98 3.21
C THR A 142 14.41 -16.64 2.29
N ALA A 143 13.69 -17.67 2.76
CA ALA A 143 12.61 -18.30 2.02
C ALA A 143 11.49 -17.30 1.71
N LEU A 144 11.07 -16.51 2.69
CA LEU A 144 10.05 -15.48 2.48
C LEU A 144 10.50 -14.41 1.47
N LEU A 145 11.77 -13.99 1.53
CA LEU A 145 12.33 -13.07 0.55
C LEU A 145 12.36 -13.68 -0.86
N ALA A 146 12.64 -14.97 -0.98
CA ALA A 146 12.57 -15.67 -2.26
C ALA A 146 11.13 -15.70 -2.81
N ASP A 147 10.13 -15.96 -1.97
CA ASP A 147 8.71 -15.92 -2.36
C ASP A 147 8.29 -14.53 -2.84
N LEU A 148 8.71 -13.47 -2.14
CA LEU A 148 8.43 -12.09 -2.52
C LEU A 148 9.11 -11.71 -3.85
N GLU A 149 10.36 -12.10 -4.08
CA GLU A 149 11.05 -11.84 -5.35
C GLU A 149 10.45 -12.67 -6.51
N ALA A 150 10.04 -13.91 -6.26
CA ALA A 150 9.32 -14.72 -7.23
C ALA A 150 8.00 -14.04 -7.66
N ALA A 151 7.26 -13.47 -6.71
CA ALA A 151 6.03 -12.73 -6.97
C ALA A 151 6.24 -11.41 -7.75
N ARG A 152 7.47 -10.86 -7.79
CA ARG A 152 7.79 -9.66 -8.61
C ARG A 152 7.95 -9.99 -10.08
N THR A 153 8.26 -11.25 -10.41
CA THR A 153 8.48 -11.68 -11.78
C THR A 153 7.12 -12.05 -12.37
N PRO A 154 6.68 -11.46 -13.49
CA PRO A 154 5.48 -11.94 -14.15
C PRO A 154 5.73 -13.40 -14.53
N GLN A 155 4.93 -14.32 -13.97
CA GLN A 155 4.90 -15.68 -14.49
C GLN A 155 4.47 -15.54 -15.96
N LEU A 156 5.40 -15.82 -16.86
CA LEU A 156 5.06 -16.06 -18.27
C LEU A 156 4.13 -17.26 -18.24
N ALA A 157 2.82 -17.00 -18.23
CA ALA A 157 1.85 -18.02 -18.54
C ALA A 157 2.10 -18.38 -20.00
N LEU A 158 2.87 -19.44 -20.21
CA LEU A 158 3.00 -20.11 -21.50
C LEU A 158 1.64 -20.76 -21.76
N PHE A 159 0.77 -20.04 -22.47
CA PHE A 159 -0.38 -20.62 -23.15
C PHE A 159 0.03 -20.95 -24.59
#